data_AF-A0A6I0BPS6-F1
#
_entry.id   AF-A0A6I0BPS6-F1
#
_cell.length_a   1.000
_cell.length_b   1.000
_cell.length_c   1.000
_cell.angle_alpha   90.00
_cell.angle_beta   90.00
_cell.angle_gamma   90.00
#
_symmetry.space_group_name_H-M   'P 1'
#
loop_
_entity.id
_entity.type
_entity.pdbx_description
1 polymer ?
#
loop_
_entity_poly.entity_id
_entity_poly.type
_entity_poly.pdbx_seq_one_letter_code
_entity_poly.pdbx_strand_id
1 'polypeptide(L)' 'MQIAETGDIIEFKGGMQGRVQKVNQNSVIVDITIMENFRELDMEPLTVVSHKNYTVINQNA' A
#
# COMPACT_ATOMS: atom_id res chain seq x y z
N MET A 1 -2.76 10.68 12.43
CA MET A 1 -2.47 9.61 11.45
C MET A 1 -3.30 9.91 10.22
N GLN A 2 -2.67 10.13 9.06
CA GLN A 2 -3.41 10.37 7.83
C GLN A 2 -3.87 9.02 7.28
N ILE A 3 -5.18 8.89 7.01
CA ILE A 3 -5.75 7.72 6.36
C ILE A 3 -5.53 7.90 4.85
N ALA A 4 -5.03 6.86 4.19
CA ALA A 4 -4.79 6.89 2.75
C ALA A 4 -6.13 6.76 2.02
N GLU A 5 -6.21 7.38 0.86
CA GLU A 5 -7.36 7.32 -0.04
C GLU A 5 -7.09 6.37 -1.20
N THR A 6 -8.12 6.05 -1.97
CA THR A 6 -7.96 5.17 -3.14
C THR A 6 -7.09 5.87 -4.19
N GLY A 7 -6.03 5.18 -4.64
CA GLY A 7 -5.05 5.72 -5.58
C GLY A 7 -3.76 6.22 -4.92
N ASP A 8 -3.76 6.48 -3.61
CA ASP A 8 -2.55 6.86 -2.89
C ASP A 8 -1.47 5.78 -2.94
N ILE A 9 -0.20 6.19 -2.80
CA ILE A 9 0.91 5.27 -2.58
C ILE A 9 1.31 5.33 -1.11
N ILE A 10 1.35 4.15 -0.49
CA ILE A 10 1.82 3.97 0.88
C ILE A 10 3.13 3.19 0.91
N GLU A 11 3.96 3.47 1.90
CA GLU A 11 5.11 2.66 2.27
C GLU A 11 4.81 1.89 3.57
N PHE A 12 5.13 0.59 3.59
CA PHE A 12 4.94 -0.30 4.72
C PHE A 12 6.09 -1.32 4.83
N LYS A 13 6.19 -1.97 6.00
CA LYS A 13 7.29 -2.91 6.34
C LYS A 13 8.71 -2.41 5.98
N GLY A 14 8.96 -1.10 6.09
CA GLY A 14 10.30 -0.53 5.97
C GLY A 14 10.88 -0.52 4.54
N GLY A 15 10.05 -0.35 3.53
CA GLY A 15 10.49 -0.14 2.15
C GLY A 15 9.60 -0.78 1.08
N MET A 16 8.59 -1.57 1.46
CA MET A 16 7.58 -2.01 0.50
C MET A 16 6.62 -0.87 0.20
N GLN A 17 6.29 -0.73 -1.08
CA GLN A 17 5.36 0.27 -1.55
C GLN A 17 4.15 -0.40 -2.19
N GLY A 18 2.98 0.22 -2.05
CA GLY A 18 1.77 -0.28 -2.67
C GLY A 18 0.79 0.84 -2.96
N ARG A 19 0.05 0.72 -4.06
CA ARG A 19 -1.03 1.63 -4.42
C ARG A 19 -2.33 1.20 -3.78
N VAL A 20 -3.01 2.09 -3.08
CA VAL A 20 -4.27 1.79 -2.40
C VAL A 20 -5.37 1.54 -3.43
N GLN A 21 -5.93 0.34 -3.39
CA GLN A 21 -7.06 -0.07 -4.22
C GLN A 21 -8.39 0.03 -3.47
N LYS A 22 -8.36 -0.14 -2.13
CA LYS A 22 -9.55 -0.06 -1.28
C LYS A 22 -9.19 0.34 0.14
N VAL A 23 -10.03 1.18 0.74
CA VAL A 23 -9.95 1.56 2.16
C VAL A 23 -11.05 0.85 2.93
N ASN A 24 -10.69 0.20 4.03
CA ASN A 24 -11.61 -0.42 4.99
C ASN A 24 -11.50 0.31 6.34
N GLN A 25 -12.30 -0.08 7.33
CA GLN A 25 -12.35 0.61 8.63
C GLN A 25 -11.01 0.56 9.40
N ASN A 26 -10.23 -0.51 9.28
CA ASN A 26 -9.00 -0.74 10.06
C ASN A 26 -7.76 -0.99 9.19
N SER A 27 -7.93 -1.03 7.87
CA SER A 27 -6.90 -1.44 6.93
C SER A 27 -7.18 -0.90 5.53
N VAL A 28 -6.15 -0.96 4.69
CA VAL A 28 -6.21 -0.73 3.26
C VAL A 28 -5.79 -1.98 2.52
N ILE A 29 -6.35 -2.17 1.33
CA ILE A 29 -5.87 -3.15 0.36
C ILE A 29 -5.00 -2.40 -0.63
N VAL A 30 -3.78 -2.87 -0.83
CA VAL A 30 -2.82 -2.26 -1.74
C VAL A 30 -2.34 -3.22 -2.81
N ASP A 31 -2.11 -2.69 -4.00
CA ASP A 31 -1.45 -3.36 -5.10
C ASP A 31 0.06 -3.09 -5.05
N ILE A 32 0.85 -4.15 -4.93
CA ILE A 32 2.32 -4.10 -4.84
C ILE A 32 3.01 -4.30 -6.19
N THR A 33 2.26 -4.47 -7.27
CA THR A 33 2.82 -4.66 -8.63
C THR A 33 3.49 -3.41 -9.18
N ILE A 34 3.30 -2.27 -8.50
CA ILE A 34 3.98 -1.00 -8.78
C ILE A 34 5.48 -1.04 -8.46
N MET A 35 5.95 -2.01 -7.67
CA MET A 35 7.37 -2.19 -7.35
C MET A 35 8.09 -2.93 -8.48
N GLU A 36 9.27 -2.45 -8.88
CA GLU A 36 10.05 -3.06 -9.97
C GLU A 36 10.46 -4.51 -9.67
N ASN A 37 10.77 -4.79 -8.40
CA ASN A 37 11.17 -6.11 -7.91
C ASN A 37 9.98 -7.02 -7.55
N PHE A 38 8.73 -6.62 -7.83
CA PHE A 38 7.55 -7.40 -7.45
C PHE A 38 7.61 -8.85 -7.96
N ARG A 39 8.11 -9.05 -9.19
CA ARG A 39 8.22 -10.39 -9.81
C ARG A 39 9.17 -11.32 -9.06
N GLU A 40 10.08 -10.78 -8.26
CA GLU A 40 11.07 -11.55 -7.49
C GLU A 40 10.58 -11.84 -6.07
N LEU A 41 9.53 -11.17 -5.59
CA LEU A 41 9.04 -11.29 -4.21
C LEU A 41 8.23 -12.57 -3.96
N ASP A 42 7.77 -13.28 -5.02
CA ASP A 42 6.87 -14.45 -4.92
C ASP A 42 5.64 -14.16 -4.02
N MET A 43 5.14 -12.92 -4.07
CA MET A 43 4.03 -12.43 -3.25
C MET A 43 2.76 -12.25 -4.07
N GLU A 44 1.61 -12.31 -3.40
CA GLU A 44 0.33 -11.94 -4.02
C GLU A 44 0.32 -10.45 -4.41
N PRO A 45 -0.19 -10.10 -5.62
CA PRO A 45 -0.30 -8.71 -6.08
C PRO A 45 -1.01 -7.77 -5.11
N LEU A 46 -1.99 -8.29 -4.37
CA LEU A 46 -2.81 -7.53 -3.44
C LEU A 46 -2.48 -7.91 -2.00
N THR A 47 -2.24 -6.92 -1.15
CA THR A 47 -1.91 -7.13 0.27
C THR A 47 -2.78 -6.24 1.16
N VAL A 48 -3.15 -6.77 2.33
CA VAL A 48 -3.87 -6.01 3.36
C VAL A 48 -2.87 -5.39 4.34
N VAL A 49 -2.96 -4.07 4.54
CA VAL A 49 -2.08 -3.32 5.44
C VAL A 49 -2.92 -2.55 6.46
N SER A 50 -2.58 -2.64 7.75
CA SER A 50 -3.27 -1.87 8.78
C SER A 50 -2.94 -0.38 8.70
N HIS A 51 -3.91 0.48 9.01
CA HIS A 51 -3.67 1.93 9.17
C HIS A 51 -2.55 2.28 10.13
N LYS A 52 -2.21 1.38 11.06
CA LYS A 52 -1.13 1.58 12.03
C LYS A 52 0.27 1.32 11.46
N ASN A 53 0.38 0.66 10.30
CA ASN A 53 1.63 0.06 9.80
C ASN A 53 2.07 0.59 8.44
N TYR A 54 1.65 1.80 8.05
CA TYR A 54 2.10 2.44 6.83
C TYR A 54 2.25 3.95 6.97
N THR A 55 2.97 4.56 6.03
CA THR A 55 3.05 6.01 5.82
C THR A 55 2.58 6.34 4.39
N VAL A 56 1.77 7.37 4.21
CA VAL A 56 1.39 7.86 2.87
C VAL A 56 2.58 8.65 2.31
N ILE A 57 3.09 8.24 1.14
CA ILE A 57 4.28 8.84 0.52
C ILE A 57 3.96 9.57 -0.79
N ASN A 58 2.81 9.27 -1.41
CA ASN A 58 2.29 10.01 -2.55
C ASN A 58 0.77 10.08 -2.44
N GLN A 59 0.24 11.30 -2.35
CA GLN A 59 -1.19 11.56 -2.33
C GLN A 59 -1.67 11.71 -3.77
N ASN A 60 -2.67 10.94 -4.15
CA ASN A 60 -3.31 11.09 -5.44
C ASN A 60 -4.04 12.45 -5.43
N ALA A 61 -3.62 13.36 -6.31
CA ALA A 61 -4.16 14.72 -6.42
C ALA A 61 -5.29 14.80 -7.46
#